data_AF-A0A7X6Y2U8-F1
#
_entry.id   AF-A0A7X6Y2U8-F1
#
_cell.length_a   1.000
_cell.length_b   1.000
_cell.length_c   1.000
_cell.angle_alpha   90.00
_cell.angle_beta   90.00
_cell.angle_gamma   90.00
#
_symmetry.space_group_name_H-M   'P 1'
#
loop_
_entity.id
_entity.type
_entity.pdbx_description
1 polymer ?
#
loop_
_entity_poly.entity_id
_entity_poly.type
_entity_poly.pdbx_seq_one_letter_code
_entity_poly.pdbx_strand_id
1 'polypeptide(L)'
;DFYDEIMIAKSLGVITGDSQNNFYPDWPLTRGEMAIIIDRVLKAADKALPGDIAEILETRIDTESIPDYTIPVFAFLVSENVFYLDRNSLTIHPGESVKRAEAAMAIYKLLENFD
;
A
#
# COMPACT_ATOMS: atom_id res chain seq x y z
N ASP A 1 -8.62 -7.26 -21.43
CA ASP A 1 -8.29 -8.42 -20.59
C ASP A 1 -7.01 -8.08 -19.84
N PHE A 2 -6.90 -8.45 -18.57
CA PHE A 2 -5.78 -8.12 -17.67
C PHE A 2 -5.13 -9.38 -17.08
N TYR A 3 -5.50 -10.55 -17.61
CA TYR A 3 -5.10 -11.85 -17.08
C TYR A 3 -3.58 -12.04 -17.09
N ASP A 4 -2.92 -11.72 -18.20
CA ASP A 4 -1.47 -11.92 -18.35
C ASP A 4 -0.68 -11.07 -17.36
N GLU A 5 -1.05 -9.80 -17.19
CA GLU A 5 -0.41 -8.88 -16.25
C GLU A 5 -0.59 -9.32 -14.79
N ILE A 6 -1.78 -9.82 -14.42
CA ILE A 6 -2.04 -10.40 -13.10
C ILE A 6 -1.16 -11.64 -12.87
N MET A 7 -1.04 -12.52 -13.87
CA MET A 7 -0.21 -13.71 -13.74
C MET A 7 1.28 -13.37 -13.59
N ILE A 8 1.76 -12.35 -14.30
CA ILE A 8 3.12 -11.83 -14.15
C ILE A 8 3.31 -11.25 -12.74
N ALA A 9 2.43 -10.34 -12.29
CA ALA A 9 2.52 -9.74 -10.97
C ALA A 9 2.49 -10.79 -9.84
N LYS A 10 1.70 -11.85 -10.02
CA LYS A 10 1.67 -12.99 -9.10
C LYS A 10 2.99 -13.76 -9.09
N SER A 11 3.58 -14.03 -10.26
CA SER A 11 4.88 -14.72 -10.37
C SER A 11 6.04 -13.93 -9.77
N LEU A 12 5.96 -12.59 -9.82
CA LEU A 12 6.90 -11.67 -9.19
C LEU A 12 6.69 -11.53 -7.68
N GLY A 13 5.64 -12.14 -7.12
CA GLY A 13 5.29 -12.03 -5.70
C GLY A 13 4.67 -10.68 -5.31
N VAL A 14 4.29 -9.85 -6.28
CA VAL A 14 3.71 -8.51 -6.07
C VAL A 14 2.28 -8.61 -5.53
N ILE A 15 1.51 -9.57 -6.04
CA ILE A 15 0.13 -9.83 -5.62
C ILE A 15 -0.04 -11.29 -5.17
N THR A 16 -1.01 -11.52 -4.30
CA THR A 16 -1.44 -12.86 -3.86
C THR A 16 -2.94 -12.96 -3.92
N GLY A 17 -3.48 -14.17 -4.12
CA GLY A 17 -4.90 -14.42 -3.90
C GLY A 17 -5.22 -14.61 -2.41
N ASP A 18 -6.49 -14.84 -2.13
CA ASP A 18 -6.97 -15.28 -0.82
C ASP A 18 -6.47 -16.70 -0.46
N SER A 19 -6.96 -17.26 0.65
CA SER A 19 -6.62 -18.63 1.08
C SER A 19 -7.02 -19.73 0.09
N GLN A 20 -7.92 -19.42 -0.86
CA GLN A 20 -8.36 -20.29 -1.95
C GLN A 20 -7.68 -19.93 -3.27
N ASN A 21 -6.68 -19.05 -3.26
CA ASN A 21 -5.91 -18.58 -4.40
C ASN A 21 -6.69 -17.73 -5.41
N ASN A 22 -7.83 -17.13 -5.01
CA ASN A 22 -8.62 -16.22 -5.82
C ASN A 22 -8.11 -14.77 -5.65
N PHE A 23 -7.93 -14.04 -6.76
CA PHE A 23 -7.40 -12.67 -6.73
C PHE A 23 -8.48 -11.57 -6.71
N TYR A 24 -9.67 -11.82 -7.28
CA TYR A 24 -10.78 -10.85 -7.36
C TYR A 24 -10.42 -9.49 -8.02
N PRO A 25 -10.03 -9.50 -9.31
CA PRO A 25 -9.54 -8.29 -9.99
C PRO A 25 -10.55 -7.15 -10.11
N ASP A 26 -11.84 -7.46 -10.01
CA ASP A 26 -12.92 -6.47 -10.10
C ASP A 26 -13.35 -5.91 -8.74
N TRP A 27 -12.76 -6.39 -7.65
CA TRP A 27 -13.09 -5.91 -6.31
C TRP A 27 -12.34 -4.61 -5.99
N PRO A 28 -12.93 -3.69 -5.21
CA PRO A 28 -12.23 -2.53 -4.71
C PRO A 28 -11.03 -2.93 -3.84
N LEU A 29 -9.92 -2.23 -4.02
CA LEU A 29 -8.72 -2.38 -3.20
C LEU A 29 -8.87 -1.59 -1.89
N THR A 30 -8.54 -2.20 -0.76
CA THR A 30 -8.45 -1.51 0.54
C THR A 30 -7.11 -0.81 0.73
N ARG A 31 -7.03 0.16 1.65
CA ARG A 31 -5.77 0.84 2.00
C ARG A 31 -4.69 -0.14 2.48
N GLY A 32 -5.08 -1.12 3.29
CA GLY A 32 -4.22 -2.21 3.76
C GLY A 32 -3.67 -3.05 2.63
N GLU A 33 -4.52 -3.49 1.71
CA GLU A 33 -4.09 -4.26 0.54
C GLU A 33 -3.18 -3.43 -0.37
N MET A 34 -3.46 -2.15 -0.55
CA MET A 34 -2.57 -1.26 -1.31
C MET A 34 -1.17 -1.17 -0.67
N ALA A 35 -1.08 -1.04 0.66
CA ALA A 35 0.20 -1.01 1.36
C ALA A 35 0.97 -2.33 1.24
N ILE A 36 0.27 -3.48 1.30
CA ILE A 36 0.86 -4.81 1.07
C ILE A 36 1.41 -4.92 -0.35
N ILE A 37 0.66 -4.48 -1.36
CA ILE A 37 1.11 -4.51 -2.75
C ILE A 37 2.35 -3.65 -2.92
N ILE A 38 2.36 -2.43 -2.36
CA ILE A 38 3.51 -1.52 -2.44
C ILE A 38 4.76 -2.10 -1.78
N ASP A 39 4.65 -2.67 -0.57
CA ASP A 39 5.75 -3.36 0.11
C ASP A 39 6.36 -4.46 -0.80
N ARG A 40 5.51 -5.25 -1.44
CA ARG A 40 5.95 -6.32 -2.34
C ARG A 40 6.55 -5.80 -3.65
N VAL A 41 6.01 -4.72 -4.21
CA VAL A 41 6.61 -4.05 -5.38
C VAL A 41 8.03 -3.59 -5.04
N LEU A 42 8.22 -2.93 -3.90
CA LEU A 42 9.53 -2.44 -3.46
C LEU A 42 10.53 -3.59 -3.29
N LYS A 43 10.11 -4.68 -2.63
CA LYS A 43 10.92 -5.90 -2.49
C LYS A 43 11.27 -6.53 -3.83
N ALA A 44 10.30 -6.65 -4.74
CA ALA A 44 10.53 -7.20 -6.08
C ALA A 44 11.45 -6.33 -6.94
N ALA A 45 11.48 -5.02 -6.69
CA ALA A 45 12.32 -4.05 -7.39
C ALA A 45 13.70 -3.81 -6.71
N ASP A 46 13.97 -4.46 -5.57
CA ASP A 46 15.15 -4.19 -4.72
C ASP A 46 15.30 -2.70 -4.37
N LYS A 47 14.18 -2.07 -4.00
CA LYS A 47 14.11 -0.64 -3.62
C LYS A 47 13.71 -0.52 -2.15
N ALA A 48 14.28 0.48 -1.48
CA ALA A 48 13.88 0.87 -0.13
C ALA A 48 12.79 1.96 -0.19
N LEU A 49 12.03 2.09 0.90
CA LEU A 49 11.20 3.27 1.10
C LEU A 49 12.08 4.51 1.27
N PRO A 50 11.66 5.67 0.74
CA PRO A 50 12.33 6.94 0.97
C PRO A 50 12.04 7.48 2.39
N GLY A 51 13.05 8.11 3.00
CA GLY A 51 12.90 8.88 4.25
C GLY A 51 13.03 8.08 5.56
N ASP A 52 13.18 8.81 6.67
CA ASP A 52 13.08 8.29 8.04
C ASP A 52 11.64 8.50 8.53
N ILE A 53 10.90 7.40 8.61
CA ILE A 53 9.43 7.39 8.67
C ILE A 53 8.90 6.74 9.97
N ALA A 54 9.78 6.41 10.91
CA ALA A 54 9.42 5.71 12.14
C ALA A 54 8.53 6.56 13.08
N GLU A 55 8.70 7.89 13.09
CA GLU A 55 8.03 8.79 14.05
C GLU A 55 6.53 9.00 13.78
N ILE A 56 6.07 8.79 12.54
CA ILE A 56 4.70 9.15 12.12
C ILE A 56 3.65 8.20 12.73
N LEU A 57 3.99 6.93 12.92
CA LEU A 57 3.02 5.89 13.29
C LEU A 57 2.83 5.69 14.79
N GLU A 58 3.69 6.23 15.63
CA GLU A 58 3.46 6.24 17.09
C GLU A 58 2.15 6.95 17.47
N THR A 59 1.60 7.75 16.57
CA THR A 59 0.32 8.47 16.74
C THR A 59 -0.90 7.74 16.18
N ARG A 60 -0.72 6.59 15.49
CA ARG A 60 -1.81 5.89 14.79
C ARG A 60 -2.29 4.65 15.55
N ILE A 61 -3.58 4.64 15.89
CA ILE A 61 -4.17 3.71 16.86
C ILE A 61 -4.80 2.44 16.25
N ASP A 62 -4.82 2.32 14.93
CA ASP A 62 -5.39 1.17 14.19
C ASP A 62 -4.32 0.41 13.38
N THR A 63 -3.05 0.56 13.77
CA THR A 63 -1.91 -0.09 13.13
C THR A 63 -1.83 -1.58 13.46
N GLU A 64 -2.47 -2.04 14.52
CA GLU A 64 -2.61 -3.45 14.89
C GLU A 64 -3.51 -4.25 13.93
N SER A 65 -4.29 -3.56 13.08
CA SER A 65 -5.17 -4.19 12.08
C SER A 65 -4.44 -4.55 10.77
N ILE A 66 -3.14 -4.30 10.69
CA ILE A 66 -2.31 -4.54 9.51
C ILE A 66 -1.02 -5.29 9.90
N PRO A 67 -0.35 -5.98 8.96
CA PRO A 67 0.91 -6.62 9.25
C PRO A 67 2.02 -5.60 9.57
N ASP A 68 2.85 -5.88 10.58
CA ASP A 68 3.94 -4.98 11.02
C ASP A 68 4.88 -4.56 9.89
N TYR A 69 5.15 -5.43 8.92
CA TYR A 69 6.04 -5.10 7.80
C TYR A 69 5.45 -4.03 6.86
N THR A 70 4.15 -3.74 6.95
CA THR A 70 3.48 -2.68 6.16
C THR A 70 3.47 -1.32 6.86
N ILE A 71 3.81 -1.27 8.16
CA ILE A 71 3.90 -0.05 8.96
C ILE A 71 4.77 0.99 8.23
N PRO A 72 6.01 0.69 7.80
CA PRO A 72 6.80 1.67 7.05
C PRO A 72 6.10 2.20 5.79
N VAL A 73 5.42 1.34 5.03
CA VAL A 73 4.71 1.77 3.82
C VAL A 73 3.58 2.74 4.17
N PHE A 74 2.82 2.47 5.23
CA PHE A 74 1.77 3.38 5.67
C PHE A 74 2.31 4.73 6.14
N ALA A 75 3.42 4.73 6.87
CA ALA A 75 4.07 5.97 7.31
C ALA A 75 4.43 6.86 6.11
N PHE A 76 5.03 6.26 5.07
CA PHE A 76 5.33 6.94 3.81
C PHE A 76 4.08 7.47 3.10
N LEU A 77 3.04 6.65 2.93
CA LEU A 77 1.82 7.09 2.25
C LEU A 77 1.11 8.23 3.00
N VAL A 78 1.17 8.21 4.33
CA VAL A 78 0.64 9.28 5.18
C VAL A 78 1.50 10.54 5.06
N SER A 79 2.84 10.44 5.10
CA SER A 79 3.74 11.60 4.98
C SER A 79 3.58 12.31 3.64
N GLU A 80 3.35 11.54 2.57
CA GLU A 80 3.11 12.05 1.23
C GLU A 80 1.68 12.53 0.99
N ASN A 81 0.83 12.54 2.02
CA ASN A 81 -0.59 12.94 1.95
C ASN A 81 -1.37 12.16 0.88
N VAL A 82 -1.04 10.88 0.69
CA VAL A 82 -1.73 10.02 -0.28
C VAL A 82 -3.17 9.80 0.12
N PHE A 83 -3.43 9.59 1.42
CA PHE A 83 -4.77 9.36 1.94
C PHE A 83 -5.43 10.67 2.34
N TYR A 84 -6.70 10.84 1.95
CA TYR A 84 -7.52 11.96 2.43
C TYR A 84 -8.03 11.68 3.84
N LEU A 85 -7.15 11.81 4.82
CA LEU A 85 -7.48 11.72 6.24
C LEU A 85 -7.83 13.10 6.79
N ASP A 86 -8.76 13.17 7.74
CA ASP A 86 -9.00 14.40 8.48
C ASP A 86 -7.71 14.83 9.20
N ARG A 87 -7.45 16.14 9.27
CA ARG A 87 -6.19 16.69 9.82
C ARG A 87 -5.83 16.21 11.23
N ASN A 88 -6.82 15.81 12.01
CA ASN A 88 -6.67 15.34 13.38
C ASN A 88 -6.94 13.83 13.53
N SER A 89 -7.03 13.10 12.41
CA SER A 89 -7.28 11.66 12.44
C SER A 89 -6.08 10.94 13.05
N LEU A 90 -6.35 10.15 14.09
CA LEU A 90 -5.40 9.24 14.71
C LEU A 90 -5.46 7.85 14.06
N THR A 91 -6.20 7.68 12.98
CA THR A 91 -6.43 6.39 12.31
C THR A 91 -6.10 6.47 10.82
N ILE A 92 -5.71 5.35 10.23
CA ILE A 92 -5.43 5.21 8.79
C ILE A 92 -6.56 4.49 8.04
N HIS A 93 -7.48 3.86 8.77
CA HIS A 93 -8.61 3.09 8.27
C HIS A 93 -8.19 2.05 7.20
N PRO A 94 -7.39 1.03 7.58
CA PRO A 94 -6.79 0.11 6.62
C PRO A 94 -7.82 -0.68 5.80
N GLY A 95 -9.03 -0.90 6.33
CA GLY A 95 -10.12 -1.58 5.63
C GLY A 95 -10.93 -0.69 4.67
N GLU A 96 -10.71 0.63 4.62
CA GLU A 96 -11.42 1.50 3.68
C GLU A 96 -10.92 1.30 2.25
N SER A 97 -11.83 1.40 1.28
CA SER A 97 -11.47 1.35 -0.14
C SER A 97 -10.66 2.56 -0.57
N VAL A 98 -9.68 2.33 -1.43
CA VAL A 98 -8.84 3.36 -2.04
C VAL A 98 -9.57 4.04 -3.19
N LYS A 99 -9.52 5.37 -3.24
CA LYS A 99 -10.00 6.15 -4.39
C LYS A 99 -8.96 6.14 -5.51
N ARG A 100 -9.40 6.22 -6.76
CA ARG A 100 -8.50 6.29 -7.95
C ARG A 100 -7.42 7.38 -7.83
N ALA A 101 -7.75 8.51 -7.21
CA ALA A 101 -6.80 9.61 -6.97
C ALA A 101 -5.73 9.24 -5.93
N GLU A 102 -6.10 8.54 -4.85
CA GLU A 102 -5.17 8.08 -3.82
C GLU A 102 -4.22 7.02 -4.42
N ALA A 103 -4.74 6.07 -5.21
CA ALA A 103 -3.92 5.09 -5.92
C ALA A 103 -2.94 5.76 -6.91
N ALA A 104 -3.41 6.73 -7.68
CA ALA A 104 -2.55 7.47 -8.61
C ALA A 104 -1.45 8.26 -7.89
N MET A 105 -1.78 8.90 -6.75
CA MET A 105 -0.81 9.62 -5.93
C MET A 105 0.23 8.66 -5.35
N ALA A 106 -0.18 7.50 -4.84
CA ALA A 106 0.75 6.49 -4.33
C ALA A 106 1.78 6.08 -5.39
N ILE A 107 1.32 5.78 -6.61
CA ILE A 107 2.21 5.39 -7.72
C ILE A 107 3.14 6.54 -8.10
N TYR A 108 2.63 7.76 -8.25
CA TYR A 108 3.44 8.94 -8.58
C TYR A 108 4.55 9.17 -7.55
N LYS A 109 4.20 9.11 -6.26
CA LYS A 109 5.14 9.31 -5.15
C LYS A 109 6.18 8.21 -5.05
N LEU A 110 5.83 6.97 -5.36
CA LEU A 110 6.82 5.89 -5.45
C LEU A 110 7.81 6.15 -6.60
N LEU A 111 7.31 6.52 -7.78
CA LEU A 111 8.16 6.75 -8.96
C LEU A 111 9.10 7.94 -8.78
N GLU A 112 8.64 9.06 -8.19
CA GLU A 112 9.52 10.21 -7.88
C GLU A 112 10.71 9.84 -6.98
N ASN A 113 10.57 8.78 -6.19
CA ASN A 113 11.58 8.32 -5.23
C ASN A 113 12.41 7.13 -5.75
N PHE A 114 12.17 6.66 -6.98
CA PHE A 114 12.90 5.53 -7.57
C PHE A 114 14.15 5.94 -8.35
N ASP A 115 14.26 7.23 -8.70
CA ASP A 115 15.35 7.84 -9.47
C ASP A 115 16.58 8.23 -8.63
#